data_AF-A0A9D4VF09-F1
#
_entry.id   AF-A0A9D4VF09-F1
#
_cell.length_a   1.000
_cell.length_b   1.000
_cell.length_c   1.000
_cell.angle_alpha   90.00
_cell.angle_beta   90.00
_cell.angle_gamma   90.00
#
_symmetry.space_group_name_H-M   'P 1'
#
loop_
_entity.id
_entity.type
_entity.pdbx_description
1 polymer ?
#
loop_
_entity_poly.entity_id
_entity_poly.type
_entity_poly.pdbx_seq_one_letter_code
_entity_poly.pdbx_strand_id
1 'polypeptide(L)' 'MLVFIQVATGQIASTGMALLSYVQKVSDKCRLRGKVDSNGVCAAFLEERLNMGLNFILSAELDHKKKDYKFGFGLTVGE' A
#
# COMPACT_ATOMS: atom_id res chain seq x y z
N MET A 1 -8.83 -22.64 -6.49
CA MET A 1 -7.37 -22.40 -6.58
C MET A 1 -7.16 -20.89 -6.56
N LEU A 2 -6.94 -20.29 -5.39
CA LEU A 2 -6.66 -18.86 -5.27
C LEU A 2 -5.21 -18.63 -5.68
N VAL A 3 -5.00 -17.98 -6.82
CA VAL A 3 -3.68 -17.48 -7.22
C VAL A 3 -3.40 -16.25 -6.35
N PHE A 4 -2.78 -16.45 -5.19
CA PHE A 4 -2.21 -15.34 -4.43
C PHE A 4 -1.01 -14.83 -5.23
N ILE A 5 -1.25 -13.85 -6.11
CA ILE A 5 -0.19 -13.05 -6.71
C ILE A 5 0.38 -12.21 -5.57
N GLN A 6 1.28 -12.81 -4.80
CA GLN A 6 2.09 -12.09 -3.85
C GLN A 6 3.33 -11.54 -4.58
N VAL A 7 3.21 -10.35 -5.17
CA VAL A 7 4.40 -9.65 -5.72
C VAL A 7 5.07 -8.90 -4.56
N ALA A 8 6.06 -9.54 -3.96
CA ALA A 8 6.97 -8.92 -3.02
C ALA A 8 8.25 -8.50 -3.77
N THR A 9 8.56 -7.20 -3.81
CA THR A 9 9.81 -6.69 -4.35
C THR A 9 10.65 -6.13 -3.22
N GLY A 10 11.86 -6.65 -3.05
CA GLY A 10 12.89 -6.10 -2.17
C GLY A 10 13.84 -5.21 -2.97
N GLN A 11 13.99 -3.94 -2.59
CA GLN A 11 15.03 -3.06 -3.12
C GLN A 11 16.05 -2.77 -2.03
N ILE A 12 17.33 -2.74 -2.40
CA ILE A 12 18.44 -2.38 -1.50
C ILE A 12 19.19 -1.23 -2.16
N ALA A 13 19.17 -0.06 -1.54
CA ALA A 13 19.97 1.08 -1.98
C ALA A 13 21.40 0.95 -1.47
N SER A 14 22.39 1.44 -2.25
CA SER A 14 23.82 1.47 -1.88
C SER A 14 24.10 2.17 -0.54
N THR A 15 23.18 3.02 -0.08
CA THR A 15 23.19 3.65 1.25
C THR A 15 22.75 2.73 2.41
N GLY A 16 22.49 1.45 2.16
CA GLY A 16 22.10 0.46 3.17
C GLY A 16 20.60 0.40 3.47
N MET A 17 19.76 1.15 2.73
CA MET A 17 18.31 1.12 2.91
C MET A 17 17.70 -0.07 2.18
N ALA A 18 17.07 -0.99 2.92
CA ALA A 18 16.25 -2.05 2.33
C ALA A 18 14.75 -1.71 2.42
N LEU A 19 14.06 -1.83 1.31
CA LEU A 19 12.63 -1.58 1.13
C LEU A 19 11.97 -2.87 0.68
N LEU A 20 10.94 -3.31 1.38
CA LEU A 20 10.08 -4.42 0.99
C LEU A 20 8.71 -3.87 0.59
N SER A 21 8.37 -3.96 -0.69
CA SER A 21 7.04 -3.63 -1.19
C SER A 21 6.26 -4.90 -1.49
N TYR A 22 4.97 -4.86 -1.23
CA TYR A 22 4.07 -5.97 -1.42
C TYR A 22 2.76 -5.49 -2.08
N VAL A 23 2.25 -6.22 -3.07
CA VAL A 23 0.94 -5.94 -3.69
C VAL A 23 0.08 -7.20 -3.72
N GLN A 24 -1.04 -7.19 -2.99
CA GLN A 24 -2.08 -8.23 -3.03
C GLN A 24 -3.31 -7.73 -3.73
N LYS A 25 -3.82 -8.54 -4.65
CA LYS A 25 -5.24 -8.46 -5.03
C LYS A 25 -6.03 -9.31 -4.02
N VAL A 26 -6.82 -8.66 -3.16
CA VAL A 26 -7.59 -9.36 -2.11
C VAL A 26 -8.93 -9.85 -2.67
N SER A 27 -9.54 -9.05 -3.54
CA SER A 27 -10.76 -9.37 -4.28
C SER A 27 -10.68 -8.76 -5.68
N ASP A 28 -11.61 -9.09 -6.59
CA ASP A 28 -11.57 -8.55 -7.96
C ASP A 28 -11.56 -7.02 -8.06
N LYS A 29 -12.08 -6.37 -7.02
CA LYS A 29 -12.23 -4.93 -6.88
C LYS A 29 -11.27 -4.30 -5.87
N CYS A 30 -10.47 -5.10 -5.16
CA CYS A 30 -9.67 -4.64 -4.02
C CYS A 30 -8.19 -4.94 -4.22
N ARG A 31 -7.36 -3.89 -4.13
CA ARG A 31 -5.91 -3.95 -4.25
C ARG A 31 -5.28 -3.36 -3.00
N LEU A 32 -4.58 -4.20 -2.25
CA LEU A 32 -3.78 -3.79 -1.11
C LEU A 32 -2.31 -3.72 -1.53
N ARG A 33 -1.63 -2.64 -1.17
CA ARG A 33 -0.20 -2.48 -1.29
C ARG A 33 0.38 -2.16 0.08
N GLY A 34 1.34 -2.95 0.53
CA GLY A 34 2.12 -2.66 1.73
C GLY A 34 3.54 -2.31 1.33
N LYS A 35 4.18 -1.42 2.08
CA LYS A 35 5.62 -1.16 1.97
C LYS A 35 6.20 -1.05 3.36
N VAL A 36 7.38 -1.63 3.56
CA VAL A 36 8.12 -1.54 4.81
C VAL A 36 9.58 -1.24 4.48
N ASP A 37 10.09 -0.17 5.05
CA ASP A 37 11.46 0.28 4.90
C ASP A 37 12.26 0.04 6.17
N SER A 38 13.54 -0.30 6.02
CA SER A 38 14.49 -0.52 7.12
C SER A 38 14.77 0.74 7.95
N ASN A 39 14.32 1.91 7.48
CA ASN A 39 14.37 3.16 8.23
C ASN A 39 13.25 3.30 9.29
N GLY A 40 12.38 2.29 9.43
CA GLY A 40 11.24 2.31 10.35
C GLY A 40 10.00 2.99 9.78
N VAL A 41 9.93 3.10 8.44
CA VAL A 41 8.77 3.64 7.73
C VAL A 41 7.91 2.48 7.22
N CYS A 42 6.65 2.44 7.61
CA CYS A 42 5.68 1.46 7.14
C CYS A 42 4.56 2.20 6.40
N ALA A 43 4.32 1.84 5.14
CA ALA A 43 3.22 2.39 4.36
C ALA A 43 2.22 1.29 3.97
N ALA A 44 0.94 1.60 4.01
CA ALA A 44 -0.14 0.77 3.52
C ALA A 44 -1.03 1.61 2.59
N PHE A 45 -1.46 1.00 1.50
CA PHE A 45 -2.31 1.63 0.50
C PHE A 45 -3.36 0.61 0.05
N LEU A 46 -4.61 0.87 0.37
CA LEU A 46 -5.75 0.04 0.03
C LEU A 46 -6.62 0.81 -0.97
N GLU A 47 -6.84 0.22 -2.13
CA GLU A 47 -7.75 0.74 -3.15
C GLU A 47 -8.89 -0.25 -3.35
N GLU A 48 -10.11 0.23 -3.16
CA GLU A 48 -11.34 -0.54 -3.28
C GLU A 48 -12.31 0.12 -4.27
N ARG A 49 -12.56 -0.57 -5.37
CA ARG A 49 -13.55 -0.15 -6.37
C ARG A 49 -14.93 -0.63 -5.95
N LEU A 50 -15.70 0.22 -5.28
CA LEU A 50 -17.01 -0.14 -4.75
C LEU A 50 -18.02 -0.41 -5.89
N ASN A 51 -18.24 0.54 -6.81
CA ASN A 51 -19.28 0.47 -7.85
C ASN A 51 -18.84 1.18 -9.16
N MET A 52 -19.66 1.13 -10.23
CA MET A 52 -19.43 1.88 -11.48
C MET A 52 -19.43 3.40 -11.19
N GLY A 53 -18.23 3.96 -11.00
CA GLY A 53 -18.02 5.39 -10.71
C GLY A 53 -17.60 5.72 -9.28
N LEU A 54 -17.44 4.73 -8.38
CA LEU A 54 -16.95 4.97 -7.00
C LEU A 54 -15.67 4.19 -6.74
N ASN A 55 -14.58 4.91 -6.47
CA ASN A 55 -13.31 4.35 -6.04
C ASN A 55 -12.94 4.90 -4.67
N PHE A 56 -12.73 4.00 -3.70
CA PHE A 56 -12.31 4.34 -2.37
C PHE A 56 -10.84 3.99 -2.20
N ILE A 57 -10.06 4.94 -1.68
CA ILE A 57 -8.64 4.81 -1.47
C ILE A 57 -8.36 5.13 -0.01
N LEU A 58 -7.64 4.24 0.66
CA LEU A 58 -7.11 4.44 2.00
C LEU A 58 -5.60 4.32 1.92
N SER A 59 -4.89 5.26 2.53
CA SER A 59 -3.45 5.21 2.66
C SER A 59 -3.03 5.54 4.07
N ALA A 60 -1.95 4.92 4.51
CA ALA A 60 -1.34 5.21 5.79
C ALA A 60 0.17 5.11 5.62
N GLU A 61 0.90 6.10 6.13
CA GLU A 61 2.36 6.09 6.21
C GLU A 61 2.74 6.38 7.66
N LEU A 62 3.47 5.44 8.26
CA LEU A 62 3.92 5.50 9.64
C LEU A 62 5.45 5.59 9.64
N ASP A 63 5.98 6.76 9.97
CA ASP A 63 7.41 6.94 10.26
C ASP A 63 7.62 6.83 11.78
N HIS A 64 8.03 5.66 12.25
CA HIS A 64 8.24 5.41 13.68
C HIS A 64 9.44 6.17 14.25
N LYS A 65 10.40 6.56 13.40
CA LYS A 65 11.62 7.25 13.84
C LYS A 65 11.34 8.71 14.14
N LYS A 66 10.51 9.35 13.31
CA LYS A 66 10.05 10.74 13.51
C LYS A 66 8.77 10.85 14.32
N LYS A 67 8.09 9.72 14.56
CA LYS A 67 6.73 9.65 15.14
C LYS A 67 5.71 10.43 14.31
N ASP A 68 5.94 10.51 13.01
CA ASP A 68 5.02 11.12 12.05
C ASP A 68 4.10 10.03 11.51
N TYR A 69 2.80 10.20 11.76
CA TYR A 69 1.78 9.27 11.29
C TYR A 69 0.84 10.01 10.36
N LYS A 70 0.90 9.66 9.08
CA LYS A 70 0.11 10.29 8.03
C LYS A 70 -0.93 9.30 7.55
N PHE A 71 -2.19 9.64 7.76
CA PHE A 71 -3.31 8.87 7.25
C PHE A 71 -3.98 9.67 6.15
N GLY A 72 -4.27 9.01 5.04
CA GLY A 72 -4.99 9.55 3.91
C GLY A 72 -6.20 8.68 3.62
N PHE A 73 -7.30 9.32 3.26
CA PHE A 73 -8.41 8.64 2.64
C PHE A 73 -8.88 9.50 1.47
N GLY A 74 -9.35 8.84 0.42
CA GLY A 74 -9.80 9.45 -0.81
C GLY A 74 -11.03 8.72 -1.29
N LEU A 75 -11.99 9.48 -1.79
CA LEU A 75 -13.14 8.94 -2.50
C LEU A 75 -13.18 9.65 -3.84
N THR A 76 -13.09 8.89 -4.92
CA THR A 76 -13.29 9.40 -6.26
C THR A 76 -14.69 9.00 -6.71
N VAL A 77 -15.46 10.01 -7.12
CA VAL A 77 -16.81 9.85 -7.66
C VAL A 77 -16.79 10.37 -9.09
N GLY A 78 -16.94 9.50 -10.08
CA GLY A 78 -16.93 9.88 -11.50
C GLY A 78 -16.61 8.72 -12.44
N GLU A 79 -17.20 8.78 -13.64
CA GLU A 79 -16.86 7.97 -14.81
C GLU A 79 -15.60 8.52 -15.51
#